data_AF-A0A5D4GTA1-F1
#
_entry.id   AF-A0A5D4GTA1-F1
#
_cell.length_a   1.000
_cell.length_b   1.000
_cell.length_c   1.000
_cell.angle_alpha   90.00
_cell.angle_beta   90.00
_cell.angle_gamma   90.00
#
_symmetry.space_group_name_H-M   'P 1'
#
loop_
_entity.id
_entity.type
_entity.pdbx_description
1 polymer ?
#
loop_
_entity_poly.entity_id
_entity_poly.type
_entity_poly.pdbx_seq_one_letter_code
_entity_poly.pdbx_strand_id
1 'polypeptide(L)'
;MSIEGYHREKFGNAVSCLVSSSDIRTRLLNAFIAMITVNSADFTDTELGARYRDVFERATARPETYKGEGTLQATIGKMTDEEAEKIADEILSIHNELLRKA
;
A
#
# COMPACT_ATOMS: atom_id res chain seq x y z
N MET A 1 16.72 -8.29 -11.23
CA MET A 1 16.43 -7.28 -10.18
C MET A 1 16.43 -8.03 -8.85
N SER A 2 17.08 -7.52 -7.80
CA SER A 2 16.96 -8.13 -6.47
C SER A 2 15.55 -7.92 -5.90
N ILE A 3 15.11 -8.77 -4.98
CA ILE A 3 13.78 -8.63 -4.35
C ILE A 3 13.64 -7.29 -3.60
N GLU A 4 14.71 -6.84 -2.96
CA GLU A 4 14.74 -5.53 -2.29
C GLU A 4 14.67 -4.37 -3.28
N GLY A 5 15.36 -4.47 -4.43
CA GLY A 5 15.25 -3.50 -5.51
C GLY A 5 13.83 -3.42 -6.07
N TYR A 6 13.19 -4.58 -6.21
CA TYR A 6 11.79 -4.69 -6.63
C TYR A 6 10.84 -4.03 -5.62
N HIS A 7 10.97 -4.32 -4.33
CA HIS A 7 10.16 -3.67 -3.30
C HIS A 7 10.38 -2.15 -3.26
N ARG A 8 11.62 -1.68 -3.38
CA ARG A 8 11.92 -0.24 -3.47
C ARG A 8 11.23 0.41 -4.66
N GLU A 9 11.28 -0.21 -5.83
CA GLU A 9 10.61 0.28 -7.03
C GLU A 9 9.09 0.38 -6.80
N LYS A 10 8.46 -0.69 -6.30
CA LYS A 10 7.01 -0.74 -6.08
C LYS A 10 6.54 0.29 -5.05
N PHE A 11 7.23 0.41 -3.92
CA PHE A 11 6.92 1.42 -2.91
C PHE A 11 7.23 2.84 -3.39
N GLY A 12 8.26 3.05 -4.21
CA GLY A 12 8.54 4.35 -4.82
C GLY A 12 7.43 4.80 -5.78
N ASN A 13 6.91 3.87 -6.59
CA ASN A 13 5.75 4.13 -7.44
C ASN A 13 4.49 4.43 -6.61
N ALA A 14 4.28 3.69 -5.51
CA ALA A 14 3.18 3.92 -4.59
C ALA A 14 3.23 5.33 -3.96
N VAL A 15 4.39 5.73 -3.44
CA VAL A 15 4.59 7.09 -2.88
C VAL A 15 4.39 8.16 -3.95
N SER A 16 4.77 7.90 -5.20
CA SER A 16 4.49 8.82 -6.31
C SER A 16 2.98 8.99 -6.57
N CYS A 17 2.19 7.92 -6.46
CA CYS A 17 0.73 8.01 -6.49
C CYS A 17 0.16 8.81 -5.32
N LEU A 18 0.76 8.65 -4.13
CA LEU A 18 0.35 9.35 -2.92
C LEU A 18 0.59 10.86 -2.98
N VAL A 19 1.38 11.43 -3.90
CA VAL A 19 1.58 12.89 -4.01
C VAL A 19 0.80 13.54 -5.17
N SER A 20 -0.05 12.78 -5.85
CA SER A 20 -0.86 13.30 -6.97
C SER A 20 -1.98 14.24 -6.50
N SER A 21 -2.58 14.98 -7.44
CA SER A 21 -3.62 15.99 -7.17
C SER A 21 -5.04 15.43 -6.97
N SER A 22 -5.20 14.11 -6.84
CA SER A 22 -6.49 13.46 -6.61
C SER A 22 -6.90 13.49 -5.13
N ASP A 23 -8.13 13.07 -4.81
CA ASP A 23 -8.54 12.85 -3.42
C ASP A 23 -7.73 11.70 -2.77
N ILE A 24 -7.67 11.68 -1.45
CA ILE A 24 -6.82 10.75 -0.70
C ILE A 24 -7.16 9.27 -0.95
N ARG A 25 -8.43 8.93 -1.16
CA ARG A 25 -8.85 7.54 -1.46
C ARG A 25 -8.37 7.11 -2.83
N THR A 26 -8.54 7.97 -3.85
CA THR A 26 -8.01 7.69 -5.20
C THR A 26 -6.48 7.57 -5.20
N ARG A 27 -5.78 8.45 -4.48
CA ARG A 27 -4.32 8.39 -4.28
C ARG A 27 -3.91 7.06 -3.67
N LEU A 28 -4.60 6.64 -2.60
CA LEU A 28 -4.31 5.41 -1.88
C LEU A 28 -4.62 4.16 -2.72
N LEU A 29 -5.74 4.14 -3.44
CA LEU A 29 -6.09 3.05 -4.33
C LEU A 29 -5.01 2.85 -5.40
N ASN A 30 -4.57 3.93 -6.03
CA ASN A 30 -3.49 3.89 -7.03
C ASN A 30 -2.17 3.41 -6.42
N ALA A 31 -1.87 3.81 -5.17
CA ALA A 31 -0.69 3.35 -4.46
C ALA A 31 -0.73 1.82 -4.23
N PHE A 32 -1.87 1.26 -3.83
CA PHE A 32 -2.02 -0.19 -3.70
C PHE A 32 -2.00 -0.92 -5.04
N ILE A 33 -2.57 -0.34 -6.11
CA ILE A 33 -2.46 -0.91 -7.46
C ILE A 33 -1.00 -1.01 -7.89
N ALA A 34 -0.18 0.00 -7.59
CA ALA A 34 1.25 -0.04 -7.86
C ALA A 34 1.97 -1.17 -7.10
N MET A 35 1.47 -1.57 -5.93
CA MET A 35 2.03 -2.62 -5.06
C MET A 35 1.28 -3.96 -5.10
N ILE A 36 0.28 -4.13 -5.97
CA ILE A 36 -0.62 -5.30 -5.96
C ILE A 36 0.14 -6.64 -6.13
N THR A 37 1.33 -6.60 -6.75
CA THR A 37 2.20 -7.75 -6.98
C THR A 37 3.31 -7.91 -5.94
N VAL A 38 3.30 -7.11 -4.87
CA VAL A 38 4.23 -7.24 -3.74
C VAL A 38 3.67 -8.27 -2.76
N ASN A 39 4.49 -9.26 -2.41
CA ASN A 39 4.14 -10.25 -1.41
C ASN A 39 4.92 -9.96 -0.11
N SER A 40 4.19 -9.86 1.01
CA SER A 40 4.79 -9.62 2.33
C SER A 40 5.80 -10.70 2.75
N ALA A 41 5.63 -11.94 2.27
CA ALA A 41 6.53 -13.04 2.58
C ALA A 41 7.91 -12.93 1.89
N ASP A 42 8.02 -12.12 0.84
CA ASP A 42 9.26 -11.98 0.06
C ASP A 42 10.19 -10.91 0.64
N PHE A 43 9.81 -10.24 1.73
CA PHE A 43 10.66 -9.25 2.39
C PHE A 43 11.82 -9.96 3.12
N THR A 44 13.04 -9.48 2.88
CA THR A 44 14.24 -9.90 3.63
C THR A 44 14.16 -9.49 5.10
N ASP A 45 13.56 -8.34 5.36
CA ASP A 45 13.17 -7.89 6.69
C ASP A 45 11.75 -8.34 7.03
N THR A 46 11.64 -9.31 7.93
CA THR A 46 10.37 -9.89 8.34
C THR A 46 9.48 -8.93 9.11
N GLU A 47 10.03 -7.92 9.79
CA GLU A 47 9.26 -6.89 10.49
C GLU A 47 8.57 -5.97 9.47
N LEU A 48 9.31 -5.52 8.45
CA LEU A 48 8.74 -4.75 7.34
C LEU A 48 7.69 -5.54 6.57
N GLY A 49 7.95 -6.82 6.30
CA GLY A 49 6.96 -7.71 5.67
C GLY A 49 5.68 -7.81 6.50
N ALA A 50 5.79 -7.99 7.82
CA ALA A 50 4.63 -8.06 8.72
C ALA A 50 3.84 -6.74 8.74
N ARG A 51 4.53 -5.59 8.76
CA ARG A 51 3.89 -4.27 8.69
C ARG A 51 3.15 -4.08 7.36
N TYR A 52 3.76 -4.44 6.25
CA TYR A 52 3.09 -4.36 4.95
C TYR A 52 1.85 -5.28 4.89
N ARG A 53 1.92 -6.47 5.48
CA ARG A 53 0.76 -7.37 5.59
C ARG A 53 -0.39 -6.72 6.35
N ASP A 54 -0.12 -6.14 7.53
CA ASP A 54 -1.16 -5.44 8.32
C ASP A 54 -1.81 -4.29 7.53
N VAL A 55 -0.99 -3.48 6.86
CA VAL A 55 -1.45 -2.42 5.96
C VAL A 55 -2.36 -2.95 4.86
N PHE A 56 -1.97 -4.03 4.20
CA PHE A 56 -2.73 -4.64 3.11
C PHE A 56 -4.06 -5.25 3.61
N GLU A 57 -4.03 -5.93 4.76
CA GLU A 57 -5.23 -6.48 5.40
C GLU A 57 -6.23 -5.37 5.76
N ARG A 58 -5.76 -4.28 6.37
CA ARG A 58 -6.61 -3.11 6.68
C ARG A 58 -7.20 -2.47 5.42
N ALA A 59 -6.46 -2.45 4.33
CA ALA A 59 -6.91 -1.93 3.04
C ALA A 59 -7.82 -2.89 2.25
N THR A 60 -7.99 -4.13 2.70
CA THR A 60 -8.85 -5.15 2.06
C THR A 60 -9.88 -5.76 3.01
N ALA A 61 -10.07 -5.16 4.20
CA ALA A 61 -10.87 -5.71 5.29
C ALA A 61 -12.38 -5.76 5.01
N ARG A 62 -12.90 -4.96 4.07
CA ARG A 62 -14.33 -4.89 3.76
C ARG A 62 -14.67 -5.78 2.56
N PRO A 63 -15.78 -6.53 2.62
CA PRO A 63 -16.24 -7.32 1.49
C PRO A 63 -16.70 -6.43 0.33
N GLU A 64 -16.74 -7.00 -0.87
CA GLU A 64 -17.32 -6.34 -2.04
C GLU A 64 -18.78 -5.93 -1.80
N THR A 65 -19.15 -4.73 -2.24
CA THR A 65 -20.54 -4.26 -2.22
C THR A 65 -21.30 -4.72 -3.47
N TYR A 66 -20.58 -4.89 -4.58
CA TYR A 66 -21.10 -5.42 -5.83
C TYR A 66 -20.06 -6.30 -6.52
N LYS A 67 -20.53 -7.24 -7.35
CA LYS A 67 -19.68 -8.23 -8.02
C LYS A 67 -18.62 -7.54 -8.88
N GLY A 68 -17.35 -7.84 -8.59
CA GLY A 68 -16.21 -7.37 -9.39
C GLY A 68 -15.64 -6.02 -8.97
N GLU A 69 -16.10 -5.46 -7.84
CA GLU A 69 -15.48 -4.28 -7.21
C GLU A 69 -14.06 -4.58 -6.72
N GLY A 70 -13.83 -5.79 -6.17
CA GLY A 70 -12.64 -6.11 -5.41
C GLY A 70 -12.66 -5.52 -4.00
N THR A 71 -12.11 -6.26 -3.03
CA THR A 71 -12.09 -5.85 -1.61
C THR A 71 -11.29 -4.57 -1.36
N LEU A 72 -10.26 -4.31 -2.16
CA LEU A 72 -9.43 -3.10 -2.07
C LEU A 72 -10.26 -1.84 -2.34
N GLN A 73 -10.98 -1.80 -3.46
CA GLN A 73 -11.83 -0.67 -3.82
C GLN A 73 -13.00 -0.53 -2.85
N ALA A 74 -13.62 -1.64 -2.45
CA ALA A 74 -14.71 -1.66 -1.48
C ALA A 74 -14.30 -1.09 -0.11
N THR A 75 -13.08 -1.42 0.34
CA THR A 75 -12.55 -0.95 1.62
C THR A 75 -12.15 0.52 1.55
N ILE A 76 -11.28 0.88 0.61
CA ILE A 76 -10.75 2.26 0.48
C ILE A 76 -11.87 3.24 0.18
N GLY A 77 -12.84 2.87 -0.67
CA GLY A 77 -13.98 3.72 -1.02
C GLY A 77 -14.87 4.08 0.17
N LYS A 78 -14.73 3.39 1.31
CA LYS A 78 -15.49 3.62 2.53
C LYS A 78 -14.63 4.08 3.72
N MET A 79 -13.35 4.37 3.49
CA MET A 79 -12.48 4.97 4.49
C MET A 79 -12.79 6.47 4.65
N THR A 80 -12.74 6.93 5.89
CA THR A 80 -12.58 8.35 6.22
C THR A 80 -11.23 8.86 5.74
N ASP A 81 -11.09 10.18 5.60
CA ASP A 81 -9.83 10.77 5.17
C ASP A 81 -8.72 10.47 6.20
N GLU A 82 -9.03 10.51 7.50
CA GLU A 82 -8.09 10.16 8.59
C GLU A 82 -7.61 8.69 8.52
N GLU A 83 -8.51 7.74 8.23
CA GLU A 83 -8.13 6.34 8.04
C GLU A 83 -7.20 6.17 6.84
N ALA A 84 -7.50 6.87 5.74
CA ALA A 84 -6.70 6.82 4.52
C ALA A 84 -5.31 7.47 4.72
N GLU A 85 -5.24 8.58 5.44
CA GLU A 85 -3.98 9.26 5.81
C GLU A 85 -3.08 8.36 6.64
N LYS A 86 -3.62 7.69 7.67
CA LYS A 86 -2.83 6.75 8.50
C LYS A 86 -2.20 5.64 7.67
N ILE A 87 -2.93 5.10 6.70
CA ILE A 87 -2.40 4.06 5.81
C ILE A 87 -1.35 4.64 4.86
N ALA A 88 -1.58 5.83 4.31
CA ALA A 88 -0.61 6.51 3.45
C ALA A 88 0.71 6.78 4.19
N ASP A 89 0.64 7.21 5.45
CA ASP A 89 1.80 7.42 6.32
C ASP A 89 2.58 6.13 6.57
N GLU A 90 1.89 5.01 6.77
CA GLU A 90 2.52 3.71 6.94
C GLU A 90 3.23 3.22 5.66
N ILE A 91 2.62 3.41 4.49
CA ILE A 91 3.25 3.13 3.19
C ILE A 91 4.52 3.96 3.03
N LEU A 92 4.47 5.26 3.33
CA LEU A 92 5.62 6.15 3.27
C LEU A 92 6.71 5.74 4.27
N SER A 93 6.32 5.34 5.49
CA SER A 93 7.26 4.87 6.51
C SER A 93 8.00 3.61 6.05
N ILE A 94 7.29 2.62 5.49
CA ILE A 94 7.90 1.40 4.95
C ILE A 94 8.85 1.75 3.80
N HIS A 95 8.44 2.62 2.87
CA HIS A 95 9.29 3.09 1.78
C HIS A 95 10.61 3.70 2.29
N ASN A 96 10.53 4.60 3.27
CA ASN A 96 11.70 5.26 3.86
C ASN A 96 12.65 4.28 4.57
N GLU A 97 12.13 3.19 5.13
CA GLU A 97 12.97 2.13 5.72
C GLU A 97 13.65 1.27 4.65
N LEU A 98 12.94 0.94 3.57
CA LEU A 98 13.51 0.23 2.42
C LEU A 98 14.65 1.01 1.76
N LEU A 99 14.59 2.36 1.77
CA LEU A 99 15.68 3.21 1.27
C LEU A 99 16.89 3.28 2.21
N ARG A 100 16.68 3.25 3.53
CA ARG A 100 17.77 3.33 4.52
C ARG A 100 18.60 2.05 4.63
N LYS A 101 18.02 0.91 4.25
CA LYS A 101 18.69 -0.41 4.27
C LYS A 101 19.41 -0.76 2.96
N ALA A 102 19.44 0.16 1.99
CA ALA A 102 20.06 -0.01 0.68
C ALA A 102 21.56 0.28 0.68
#